data_AF-A0A2D5ZFE3-F1
#
_entry.id   AF-A0A2D5ZFE3-F1
#
_cell.length_a   1.000
_cell.length_b   1.000
_cell.length_c   1.000
_cell.angle_alpha   90.00
_cell.angle_beta   90.00
_cell.angle_gamma   90.00
#
_symmetry.space_group_name_H-M   'P 1'
#
loop_
_entity.id
_entity.type
_entity.pdbx_description
1 polymer ?
#
loop_
_entity_poly.entity_id
_entity_poly.type
_entity_poly.pdbx_seq_one_letter_code
_entity_poly.pdbx_strand_id
1 'polypeptide(L)'
;MSHVPLSPRTTSRLRALFADEDRAEAERLLVEDCGDNLPFCEGSNASSLERIRFAVLKLSDGELPKLIEAIVLAQTDWRDLLVVAGFANDIHAHDSWHPDIRAV
;
A
#
# COMPACT_ATOMS: atom_id res chain seq x y z
N MET A 1 -10.08 -8.13 -15.82
CA MET A 1 -9.09 -7.55 -14.90
C MET A 1 -9.81 -7.37 -13.58
N SER A 2 -9.30 -7.97 -12.51
CA SER A 2 -9.88 -7.86 -11.17
C SER A 2 -9.29 -6.62 -10.51
N HIS A 3 -10.14 -5.83 -9.86
CA HIS A 3 -9.74 -4.62 -9.15
C HIS A 3 -10.14 -4.82 -7.69
N VAL A 4 -9.19 -5.29 -6.87
CA VAL A 4 -9.46 -5.55 -5.46
C VAL A 4 -9.63 -4.21 -4.75
N PRO A 5 -10.81 -3.89 -4.19
CA PRO A 5 -11.03 -2.60 -3.52
C PRO A 5 -10.11 -2.43 -2.31
N LEU A 6 -9.95 -1.20 -1.85
CA LEU A 6 -9.25 -0.93 -0.60
C LEU A 6 -10.09 -1.42 0.58
N SER A 7 -9.40 -1.97 1.60
CA SER A 7 -10.05 -2.22 2.88
C SER A 7 -10.29 -0.89 3.62
N PRO A 8 -11.20 -0.84 4.59
CA PRO A 8 -11.39 0.35 5.43
C PRO A 8 -10.10 0.81 6.13
N ARG A 9 -9.22 -0.14 6.50
CA ARG A 9 -7.94 0.15 7.17
C ARG A 9 -6.93 0.80 6.22
N THR A 10 -6.91 0.36 4.96
CA THR A 10 -6.07 0.96 3.90
C THR A 10 -6.57 2.36 3.56
N THR A 11 -7.88 2.52 3.36
CA THR A 11 -8.49 3.84 3.07
C THR A 11 -8.20 4.86 4.18
N SER A 12 -8.29 4.44 5.45
CA SER A 12 -7.98 5.32 6.59
C SER A 12 -6.54 5.82 6.57
N ARG A 13 -5.57 4.93 6.29
CA ARG A 13 -4.13 5.29 6.22
C ARG A 13 -3.82 6.17 5.02
N LEU A 14 -4.39 5.87 3.85
CA LEU A 14 -4.27 6.70 2.66
C LEU A 14 -4.73 8.12 2.94
N ARG A 15 -5.90 8.29 3.56
CA ARG A 15 -6.42 9.62 3.93
C ARG A 15 -5.53 10.36 4.92
N ALA A 16 -4.89 9.65 5.84
CA ALA A 16 -3.97 10.26 6.81
C ALA A 16 -2.62 10.67 6.18
N LEU A 17 -2.18 10.01 5.11
CA LEU A 17 -0.90 10.26 4.44
C LEU A 17 -0.97 11.33 3.35
N PHE A 18 -2.00 11.27 2.50
CA PHE A 18 -2.07 12.07 1.28
C PHE A 18 -2.96 13.30 1.46
N ALA A 19 -2.53 14.40 0.84
CA ALA A 19 -3.34 15.61 0.66
C ALA A 19 -4.60 15.31 -0.15
N ASP A 20 -5.66 16.11 0.03
CA ASP A 20 -6.96 15.86 -0.60
C ASP A 20 -6.87 15.74 -2.13
N GLU A 21 -6.04 16.55 -2.77
CA GLU A 21 -5.82 16.49 -4.23
C GLU A 21 -5.21 15.16 -4.72
N ASP A 22 -4.39 14.50 -3.90
CA ASP A 22 -3.65 13.30 -4.30
C ASP A 22 -4.35 11.99 -3.92
N ARG A 23 -5.34 12.04 -3.01
CA ARG A 23 -6.01 10.85 -2.47
C ARG A 23 -6.65 9.98 -3.56
N ALA A 24 -7.33 10.61 -4.52
CA ALA A 24 -8.00 9.88 -5.60
C ALA A 24 -7.02 9.11 -6.47
N GLU A 25 -5.87 9.73 -6.77
CA GLU A 25 -4.84 9.11 -7.60
C GLU A 25 -4.09 8.01 -6.83
N ALA A 26 -3.76 8.25 -5.56
CA ALA A 26 -3.16 7.22 -4.71
C ALA A 26 -4.07 5.99 -4.56
N GLU A 27 -5.39 6.21 -4.43
CA GLU A 27 -6.37 5.13 -4.35
C GLU A 27 -6.42 4.33 -5.65
N ARG A 28 -6.48 5.03 -6.80
CA ARG A 28 -6.45 4.41 -8.12
C ARG A 28 -5.23 3.52 -8.29
N LEU A 29 -4.02 4.04 -7.99
CA LEU A 29 -2.76 3.29 -8.10
C LEU A 29 -2.75 2.04 -7.20
N LEU A 30 -3.27 2.12 -5.97
CA LEU A 30 -3.33 0.94 -5.09
C LEU A 30 -4.33 -0.13 -5.56
N VAL A 31 -5.42 0.28 -6.21
CA VAL A 31 -6.46 -0.63 -6.71
C VAL A 31 -6.04 -1.27 -8.04
N GLU A 32 -5.43 -0.49 -8.94
CA GLU A 32 -5.09 -0.92 -10.29
C GLU A 32 -3.71 -1.59 -10.37
N ASP A 33 -2.73 -1.05 -9.65
CA ASP A 33 -1.32 -1.44 -9.81
C ASP A 33 -0.73 -2.19 -8.59
N CYS A 34 -1.44 -2.19 -7.46
CA CYS A 34 -1.04 -2.88 -6.22
C CYS A 34 -2.16 -3.79 -5.67
N GLY A 35 -2.77 -4.57 -6.55
CA GLY A 35 -3.91 -5.46 -6.30
C GLY A 35 -3.55 -6.94 -6.30
N ASP A 36 -4.48 -7.77 -6.79
CA ASP A 36 -4.25 -9.20 -7.04
C ASP A 36 -3.42 -9.48 -8.30
N ASN A 37 -2.94 -8.42 -8.98
CA ASN A 37 -1.99 -8.47 -10.09
C ASN A 37 -0.53 -8.58 -9.63
N LEU A 38 -0.26 -8.49 -8.32
CA LEU A 38 1.08 -8.71 -7.78
C LEU A 38 1.47 -10.21 -7.87
N PRO A 39 2.77 -10.53 -7.97
CA PRO A 39 3.23 -11.92 -8.03
C PRO A 39 2.70 -12.75 -6.83
N PHE A 40 2.12 -13.91 -7.10
CA PHE A 40 1.58 -14.83 -6.07
C PHE A 40 0.42 -14.28 -5.23
N CYS A 41 -0.26 -13.23 -5.70
CA CYS A 41 -1.41 -12.61 -5.03
C CYS A 41 -2.75 -12.91 -5.71
N GLU A 42 -2.80 -13.83 -6.67
CA GLU A 42 -4.01 -14.15 -7.43
C GLU A 42 -5.16 -14.59 -6.51
N GLY A 43 -6.34 -13.98 -6.68
CA GLY A 43 -7.51 -14.26 -5.84
C GLY A 43 -7.45 -13.67 -4.43
N SER A 44 -6.45 -12.82 -4.14
CA SER A 44 -6.38 -12.05 -2.90
C SER A 44 -7.60 -11.14 -2.73
N ASN A 45 -7.97 -10.89 -1.47
CA ASN A 45 -9.01 -9.93 -1.12
C ASN A 45 -8.40 -8.67 -0.50
N ALA A 46 -9.25 -7.70 -0.20
CA ALA A 46 -8.81 -6.40 0.33
C ALA A 46 -7.97 -6.52 1.62
N SER A 47 -8.31 -7.47 2.50
CA SER A 47 -7.62 -7.69 3.77
C SER A 47 -6.30 -8.42 3.60
N SER A 48 -6.23 -9.41 2.70
CA SER A 48 -4.97 -10.16 2.48
C SER A 48 -3.88 -9.30 1.82
N LEU A 49 -4.27 -8.24 1.10
CA LEU A 49 -3.34 -7.27 0.50
C LEU A 49 -2.85 -6.18 1.47
N GLU A 50 -3.40 -6.07 2.68
CA GLU A 50 -3.08 -4.96 3.60
C GLU A 50 -1.59 -4.88 3.93
N ARG A 51 -0.92 -6.01 4.16
CA ARG A 51 0.51 -6.03 4.48
C ARG A 51 1.36 -5.41 3.38
N ILE A 52 1.04 -5.71 2.11
CA ILE A 52 1.75 -5.16 0.95
C ILE A 52 1.36 -3.69 0.72
N ARG A 53 0.06 -3.39 0.71
CA ARG A 53 -0.43 -2.01 0.48
C ARG A 53 0.04 -1.04 1.58
N PHE A 54 0.15 -1.49 2.83
CA PHE A 54 0.70 -0.68 3.91
C PHE A 54 2.20 -0.47 3.73
N ALA A 55 2.94 -1.46 3.21
CA ALA A 55 4.36 -1.29 2.90
C ALA A 55 4.56 -0.21 1.83
N VAL A 56 3.76 -0.26 0.75
CA VAL A 56 3.76 0.77 -0.29
C VAL A 56 3.40 2.15 0.28
N LEU A 57 2.33 2.26 1.07
CA LEU A 57 1.92 3.51 1.73
C LEU A 57 2.98 4.04 2.71
N LYS A 58 3.69 3.16 3.42
CA LYS A 58 4.73 3.55 4.37
C LYS A 58 5.96 4.11 3.64
N LEU A 59 6.38 3.48 2.54
CA LEU A 59 7.52 3.94 1.75
C LEU A 59 7.19 5.18 0.91
N SER A 60 5.92 5.40 0.57
CA SER A 60 5.53 6.59 -0.17
C SER A 60 5.69 7.88 0.61
N ASP A 61 5.64 7.83 1.95
CA ASP A 61 5.64 9.00 2.83
C ASP A 61 4.64 10.09 2.37
N GLY A 62 3.50 9.65 1.80
CA GLY A 62 2.43 10.53 1.34
C GLY A 62 2.71 11.26 0.02
N GLU A 63 3.75 10.87 -0.72
CA GLU A 63 4.11 11.46 -2.00
C GLU A 63 3.81 10.49 -3.16
N LEU A 64 3.09 10.95 -4.18
CA LEU A 64 2.73 10.12 -5.36
C LEU A 64 3.96 9.53 -6.09
N PRO A 65 5.06 10.26 -6.34
CA PRO A 65 6.24 9.68 -6.98
C PRO A 65 6.81 8.48 -6.21
N LYS A 66 6.93 8.61 -4.89
CA LYS A 66 7.43 7.53 -4.02
C LYS A 66 6.44 6.37 -3.92
N LEU A 67 5.13 6.65 -3.98
CA LEU A 67 4.10 5.61 -4.07
C LEU A 67 4.31 4.76 -5.33
N ILE A 68 4.51 5.40 -6.48
CA ILE A 68 4.75 4.72 -7.76
C ILE A 68 6.03 3.89 -7.69
N GLU A 69 7.13 4.43 -7.16
CA GLU A 69 8.38 3.69 -6.98
C GLU A 69 8.20 2.44 -6.10
N ALA A 70 7.46 2.56 -4.99
CA ALA A 70 7.18 1.44 -4.11
C ALA A 70 6.24 0.40 -4.75
N ILE A 71 5.30 0.81 -5.60
CA ILE A 71 4.45 -0.11 -6.40
C ILE A 71 5.31 -0.88 -7.41
N VAL A 72 6.23 -0.22 -8.11
CA VAL A 72 7.14 -0.90 -9.05
C VAL A 72 8.00 -1.94 -8.33
N LEU A 73 8.46 -1.63 -7.11
CA LEU A 73 9.15 -2.62 -6.28
C LEU A 73 8.22 -3.79 -5.90
N ALA A 74 6.98 -3.52 -5.52
CA ALA A 74 5.98 -4.55 -5.19
C ALA A 74 5.72 -5.51 -6.37
N GLN A 75 5.62 -4.96 -7.58
CA GLN A 75 5.41 -5.70 -8.82
C GLN A 75 6.63 -6.56 -9.19
N THR A 76 7.84 -6.09 -8.85
CA THR A 76 9.08 -6.82 -9.08
C THR A 76 9.25 -7.94 -8.06
N ASP A 77 9.23 -7.61 -6.77
CA ASP A 77 9.19 -8.56 -5.67
C ASP A 77 8.64 -7.88 -4.40
N TRP A 78 7.38 -8.18 -4.06
CA TRP A 78 6.77 -7.65 -2.84
C TRP A 78 7.46 -8.14 -1.56
N ARG A 79 8.22 -9.23 -1.57
CA ARG A 79 8.97 -9.68 -0.39
C ARG A 79 10.10 -8.71 -0.06
N ASP A 80 10.79 -8.20 -1.09
CA ASP A 80 11.81 -7.16 -0.92
C ASP A 80 11.18 -5.85 -0.43
N LEU A 81 10.03 -5.47 -0.97
CA LEU A 81 9.25 -4.35 -0.45
C LEU A 81 8.98 -4.51 1.05
N LEU A 82 8.54 -5.70 1.50
CA LEU A 82 8.29 -5.94 2.92
C LEU A 82 9.57 -5.83 3.76
N VAL A 83 10.74 -6.22 3.23
CA VAL A 83 12.02 -6.04 3.93
C VAL A 83 12.32 -4.55 4.09
N VAL A 84 12.24 -3.77 3.02
CA VAL A 84 12.52 -2.32 3.02
C VAL A 84 11.54 -1.57 3.92
N ALA A 85 10.27 -1.94 3.92
CA ALA A 85 9.25 -1.36 4.80
C ALA A 85 9.37 -1.81 6.26
N GLY A 86 10.23 -2.78 6.58
CA GLY A 86 10.37 -3.35 7.93
C GLY A 86 9.21 -4.24 8.35
N PHE A 87 8.47 -4.81 7.39
CA PHE A 87 7.36 -5.71 7.62
C PHE A 87 7.69 -7.18 7.35
N ALA A 88 8.91 -7.54 6.94
CA ALA A 88 9.26 -8.92 6.56
C ALA A 88 9.27 -9.93 7.72
N ASN A 89 9.81 -9.54 8.88
CA ASN A 89 10.12 -10.46 9.97
C ASN A 89 8.94 -10.80 10.90
N ASP A 90 7.84 -10.04 10.80
CA ASP A 90 6.61 -10.30 11.53
C ASP A 90 5.42 -10.05 10.59
N ILE A 91 4.56 -11.07 10.45
CA ILE A 91 3.38 -11.02 9.59
C ILE A 91 2.36 -9.98 10.07
N HIS A 92 2.40 -9.61 11.36
CA HIS A 92 1.53 -8.62 11.99
C HIS A 92 2.19 -7.24 12.16
N ALA A 93 3.44 -7.04 11.74
CA ALA A 93 4.12 -5.74 11.88
C ALA A 93 3.35 -4.58 11.23
N HIS A 94 2.70 -4.85 10.10
CA HIS A 94 1.87 -3.88 9.39
C HIS A 94 0.65 -3.43 10.21
N ASP A 95 0.12 -4.27 11.10
CA ASP A 95 -1.05 -3.95 11.90
C ASP A 95 -0.79 -2.81 12.89
N SER A 96 0.44 -2.75 13.39
CA SER A 96 0.91 -1.74 14.35
C SER A 96 1.37 -0.44 13.70
N TRP A 97 1.49 -0.41 12.37
CA TRP A 97 1.89 0.79 11.66
C TRP A 97 0.71 1.72 11.40
N HIS A 98 0.90 2.97 11.79
CA HIS A 98 0.02 4.10 11.51
C HIS A 98 0.89 5.25 11.00
N PRO A 99 0.46 5.96 9.94
CA PRO A 99 1.18 7.15 9.49
C PRO A 99 1.06 8.27 10.51
N ASP A 100 2.12 9.06 10.63
CA ASP A 100 2.06 10.32 11.36
C ASP A 100 1.10 11.25 10.61
N ILE A 101 0.07 11.74 11.32
CA ILE A 101 -0.93 12.62 10.74
C ILE A 101 -0.20 13.89 10.27
N ARG A 102 -0.12 14.11 8.96
CA ARG A 102 0.24 15.42 8.43
C ARG A 102 -0.92 16.36 8.71
N ALA A 103 -0.72 17.27 9.66
CA ALA A 103 -1.61 18.40 9.83
C ALA A 103 -1.53 19.22 8.53
N VAL A 104 -2.63 19.20 7.78
CA VAL A 104 -2.84 20.06 6.60
C VAL A 104 -3.08 21.48 7.09
#